data_AF-A0AAV6UXU1-F1
#
_entry.id   AF-A0AAV6UXU1-F1
#
_cell.length_a   1.000
_cell.length_b   1.000
_cell.length_c   1.000
_cell.angle_alpha   90.00
_cell.angle_beta   90.00
_cell.angle_gamma   90.00
#
_symmetry.space_group_name_H-M   'P 1'
#
loop_
_entity.id
_entity.type
_entity.pdbx_description
1 polymer ?
#
loop_
_entity_poly.entity_id
_entity_poly.type
_entity_poly.pdbx_seq_one_letter_code
_entity_poly.pdbx_strand_id
1 'polypeptide(L)'
;MIWLQGEGEVHQLDLITYLCGSINSESYPVSENIPVFASLRLPRNRRKLSRSIKHFVKNDYAMYLIDQLLTLDQNSRISATAFLSHQFFEAEMPCDLADMGLRFCQAMEATSGNSSSFCAYYITD
;
A
#
# COMPACT_ATOMS: atom_id res chain seq x y z
N MET A 1 -12.39 -1.84 0.27
CA MET A 1 -11.70 -3.15 0.29
C MET A 1 -10.33 -2.91 0.90
N ILE A 2 -10.17 -3.21 2.19
CA ILE A 2 -9.03 -2.79 2.98
C ILE A 2 -8.24 -4.05 3.38
N TRP A 3 -7.02 -4.17 2.88
CA TRP A 3 -6.25 -5.43 2.89
C TRP A 3 -5.65 -5.80 4.25
N LEU A 4 -5.58 -4.84 5.18
CA LEU A 4 -4.85 -4.94 6.44
C LEU A 4 -5.64 -4.28 7.59
N GLN A 5 -6.92 -4.64 7.76
CA GLN A 5 -7.75 -4.23 8.90
C GLN A 5 -7.91 -5.36 9.90
N GLY A 6 -6.84 -5.64 10.63
CA GLY A 6 -6.88 -6.52 11.78
C GLY A 6 -7.71 -5.89 12.90
N GLU A 7 -8.49 -6.71 13.58
CA GLU A 7 -9.31 -6.30 14.73
C GLU A 7 -8.46 -6.11 16.01
N GLY A 8 -7.19 -6.51 15.97
CA GLY A 8 -6.20 -6.36 17.04
C GLY A 8 -4.80 -6.72 16.56
N GLU A 9 -3.79 -6.56 17.41
CA GLU A 9 -2.37 -6.70 17.02
C GLU A 9 -2.03 -8.08 16.47
N VAL A 10 -2.51 -9.15 17.13
CA VAL A 10 -2.26 -10.53 16.68
C VAL A 10 -2.91 -10.79 15.33
N HIS A 11 -4.17 -10.40 15.15
CA HIS A 11 -4.87 -10.54 13.87
C HIS A 11 -4.19 -9.69 12.77
N GLN A 12 -3.72 -8.48 13.11
CA GLN A 12 -2.97 -7.66 12.18
C GLN A 12 -1.66 -8.34 11.74
N LEU A 13 -0.93 -8.96 12.66
CA LEU A 13 0.26 -9.73 12.34
C LEU A 13 -0.06 -10.96 11.49
N ASP A 14 -1.19 -11.63 11.72
CA ASP A 14 -1.65 -12.73 10.87
C ASP A 14 -1.93 -12.27 9.44
N LEU A 15 -2.58 -11.11 9.27
CA LEU A 15 -2.85 -10.52 7.95
C LEU A 15 -1.55 -10.09 7.24
N ILE A 16 -0.63 -9.44 7.96
CA ILE A 16 0.69 -9.09 7.43
C ILE A 16 1.42 -10.36 6.99
N THR A 17 1.46 -11.38 7.84
CA THR A 17 2.11 -12.66 7.54
C THR A 17 1.46 -13.31 6.32
N TYR A 18 0.13 -13.33 6.24
CA TYR A 18 -0.61 -13.87 5.10
C TYR A 18 -0.23 -13.24 3.75
N LEU A 19 -0.02 -11.92 3.73
CA LEU A 19 0.27 -11.16 2.52
C LEU A 19 1.78 -11.12 2.19
N CYS A 20 2.59 -10.77 3.17
CA CYS A 20 4.02 -10.50 3.03
C CYS A 20 4.90 -11.75 3.19
N GLY A 21 4.35 -12.85 3.69
CA GLY A 21 5.04 -14.10 3.95
C GLY A 21 5.37 -14.31 5.43
N SER A 22 5.85 -15.52 5.74
CA SER A 22 6.26 -15.91 7.10
C SER A 22 7.26 -14.94 7.68
N ILE A 23 7.04 -14.47 8.90
CA ILE A 23 8.04 -13.73 9.67
C ILE A 23 8.94 -14.76 10.38
N ASN A 24 10.16 -14.89 9.90
CA ASN A 24 11.20 -15.79 10.40
C ASN A 24 12.59 -15.17 10.23
N SER A 25 13.63 -15.84 10.70
CA SER A 25 15.02 -15.37 10.68
C SER A 25 15.59 -15.15 9.27
N GLU A 26 14.99 -15.74 8.23
CA GLU A 26 15.36 -15.47 6.84
C GLU A 26 14.76 -14.15 6.35
N SER A 27 13.48 -13.92 6.63
CA SER A 27 12.72 -12.73 6.19
C SER A 27 12.92 -11.50 7.08
N TYR A 28 13.23 -11.71 8.35
CA TYR A 28 13.43 -10.68 9.37
C TYR A 28 14.39 -11.20 10.45
N PRO A 29 15.71 -11.12 10.25
CA PRO A 29 16.72 -11.74 11.12
C PRO A 29 16.64 -11.32 12.60
N VAL A 30 16.15 -10.10 12.86
CA VAL A 30 16.05 -9.55 14.21
C VAL A 30 14.85 -10.13 14.98
N SER A 31 13.97 -10.93 14.34
CA SER A 31 12.79 -11.51 14.98
C SER A 31 13.11 -12.38 16.21
N GLU A 32 14.25 -13.07 16.19
CA GLU A 32 14.68 -13.94 17.30
C GLU A 32 15.01 -13.16 18.58
N ASN A 33 15.42 -11.90 18.44
CA ASN A 33 15.77 -11.04 19.58
C ASN A 33 14.54 -10.39 20.23
N ILE A 34 13.34 -10.60 19.69
CA ILE A 34 12.10 -10.01 20.19
C ILE A 34 11.38 -11.05 21.07
N PRO A 35 11.33 -10.88 22.40
CA PRO A 35 10.80 -11.90 23.32
C PRO A 35 9.33 -12.26 23.05
N VAL A 36 8.52 -11.27 22.66
CA VAL A 36 7.10 -11.43 22.34
C VAL A 36 6.92 -12.29 21.08
N PHE A 37 7.91 -12.30 20.18
CA PHE A 37 7.83 -13.07 18.95
C PHE A 37 7.90 -14.58 19.21
N ALA A 38 8.64 -15.00 20.25
CA ALA A 38 8.75 -16.40 20.63
C ALA A 38 7.43 -16.98 21.17
N SER A 39 6.55 -16.15 21.74
CA SER A 39 5.24 -16.58 22.25
C SER A 39 4.13 -16.51 21.19
N LEU A 40 4.33 -15.73 20.12
CA LEU A 40 3.37 -15.59 19.02
C LEU A 40 3.42 -16.80 18.08
N ARG A 41 2.26 -17.39 17.81
CA ARG A 41 2.11 -18.47 16.83
C ARG A 41 1.65 -17.90 15.50
N LEU A 42 2.59 -17.42 14.69
CA LEU A 42 2.29 -16.91 13.36
C LEU A 42 2.24 -18.02 12.30
N PRO A 43 1.36 -17.90 11.28
CA PRO A 43 1.26 -18.88 10.21
C PRO A 43 2.53 -18.90 9.35
N ARG A 44 2.86 -20.07 8.79
CA ARG A 44 3.96 -20.23 7.84
C ARG A 44 3.42 -20.29 6.41
N ASN A 45 3.65 -19.25 5.64
CA ASN A 45 3.24 -19.12 4.25
C ASN A 45 4.32 -18.42 3.41
N ARG A 46 4.22 -18.61 2.10
CA ARG A 46 5.00 -17.84 1.12
C ARG A 46 4.35 -16.47 0.91
N ARG A 47 5.19 -15.49 0.58
CA ARG A 47 4.76 -14.14 0.18
C ARG A 47 3.80 -14.22 -1.01
N LYS A 48 2.68 -13.49 -0.93
CA LYS A 48 1.63 -13.46 -1.95
C LYS A 48 1.35 -12.07 -2.51
N LEU A 49 1.96 -11.02 -1.95
CA LEU A 49 1.68 -9.62 -2.26
C LEU A 49 1.51 -9.36 -3.76
N SER A 50 2.54 -9.62 -4.57
CA SER A 50 2.51 -9.31 -6.00
C SER A 50 1.35 -9.97 -6.72
N ARG A 51 0.97 -11.20 -6.35
CA ARG A 51 -0.18 -11.91 -6.92
C ARG A 51 -1.51 -11.32 -6.46
N SER A 52 -1.59 -10.92 -5.19
CA SER A 52 -2.80 -10.34 -4.59
C SER A 52 -3.14 -8.97 -5.18
N ILE A 53 -2.15 -8.10 -5.38
CA ILE A 53 -2.38 -6.74 -5.85
C ILE A 53 -2.34 -6.59 -7.38
N LYS A 54 -1.94 -7.63 -8.14
CA LYS A 54 -1.83 -7.58 -9.62
C LYS A 54 -3.11 -7.18 -10.34
N HIS A 55 -4.27 -7.48 -9.77
CA HIS A 55 -5.56 -7.11 -10.35
C HIS A 55 -5.87 -5.61 -10.22
N PHE A 56 -5.19 -4.92 -9.30
CA PHE A 56 -5.42 -3.51 -8.99
C PHE A 56 -4.33 -2.62 -9.57
N VAL A 57 -3.09 -3.08 -9.53
CA VAL A 57 -1.91 -2.32 -9.99
C VAL A 57 -1.47 -2.90 -11.33
N LYS A 58 -1.73 -2.15 -12.41
CA LYS A 58 -1.41 -2.55 -13.79
C LYS A 58 0.04 -2.22 -14.19
N ASN A 59 0.62 -1.20 -13.58
CA ASN A 59 1.97 -0.74 -13.88
C ASN A 59 2.99 -1.61 -13.11
N ASP A 60 3.90 -2.28 -13.83
CA ASP A 60 4.90 -3.17 -13.25
C ASP A 60 5.92 -2.44 -12.35
N TYR A 61 6.25 -1.17 -12.66
CA TYR A 61 7.11 -0.34 -11.80
C TYR A 61 6.42 0.02 -10.49
N ALA A 62 5.11 0.32 -10.52
CA ALA A 62 4.32 0.57 -9.32
C ALA A 62 4.21 -0.70 -8.47
N MET A 63 4.00 -1.86 -9.12
CA MET A 63 3.96 -3.17 -8.47
C MET A 63 5.25 -3.45 -7.72
N TYR A 64 6.39 -3.22 -8.38
CA TYR A 64 7.71 -3.42 -7.79
C TYR A 64 7.94 -2.51 -6.59
N LEU A 65 7.59 -1.23 -6.69
CA LEU A 65 7.72 -0.28 -5.58
C LEU A 65 6.91 -0.70 -4.35
N ILE A 66 5.65 -1.12 -4.54
CA ILE A 66 4.81 -1.59 -3.44
C ILE A 66 5.41 -2.84 -2.80
N ASP A 67 5.99 -3.72 -3.60
CA ASP A 67 6.67 -4.92 -3.09
C ASP A 67 7.86 -4.57 -2.20
N GLN A 68 8.69 -3.62 -2.62
CA GLN A 68 9.85 -3.14 -1.84
C GLN A 68 9.44 -2.35 -0.58
N LEU A 69 8.34 -1.62 -0.62
CA LEU A 69 7.80 -0.90 0.53
C LEU A 69 7.27 -1.85 1.62
N LEU A 70 6.66 -2.96 1.21
CA LEU A 70 6.08 -3.97 2.10
C LEU A 70 7.07 -5.11 2.43
N THR A 71 8.36 -4.82 2.41
CA THR A 71 9.41 -5.72 2.93
C THR A 71 9.35 -5.75 4.46
N LEU A 72 9.36 -6.97 5.01
CA LEU A 72 9.25 -7.21 6.46
C LEU A 72 10.45 -6.64 7.20
N ASP A 73 11.66 -7.00 6.78
CA ASP A 73 12.88 -6.44 7.33
C ASP A 73 13.02 -4.96 7.02
N GLN A 74 13.27 -4.18 8.08
CA GLN A 74 13.41 -2.74 8.03
C GLN A 74 14.71 -2.32 7.35
N ASN A 75 15.78 -3.11 7.54
CA ASN A 75 17.09 -2.81 6.94
C ASN A 75 17.09 -3.07 5.43
N SER A 76 16.30 -4.05 4.99
CA SER A 76 16.10 -4.39 3.57
C SER A 76 14.97 -3.60 2.90
N ARG A 77 14.21 -2.80 3.65
CA ARG A 77 13.11 -1.99 3.12
C ARG A 77 13.68 -0.78 2.37
N ILE A 78 13.07 -0.45 1.23
CA ILE A 78 13.48 0.70 0.42
C ILE A 78 13.44 2.01 1.23
N SER A 79 14.48 2.84 1.07
CA SER A 79 14.54 4.17 1.70
C SER A 79 13.70 5.19 0.92
N ALA A 80 13.31 6.29 1.57
CA ALA A 80 12.53 7.34 0.92
C ALA A 80 13.27 7.95 -0.29
N THR A 81 14.59 8.16 -0.17
CA THR A 81 15.41 8.69 -1.27
C THR A 81 15.43 7.72 -2.47
N ALA A 82 15.63 6.43 -2.21
CA ALA A 82 15.64 5.41 -3.26
C ALA A 82 14.25 5.19 -3.88
N PHE A 83 13.19 5.37 -3.09
CA PHE A 83 11.80 5.28 -3.55
C PHE A 83 11.47 6.40 -4.54
N LEU A 84 11.85 7.64 -4.22
CA LEU A 84 11.59 8.80 -5.09
C LEU A 84 12.44 8.79 -6.37
N SER A 85 13.64 8.21 -6.32
CA SER A 85 14.50 8.03 -7.50
C SER A 85 14.16 6.80 -8.34
N HIS A 86 13.02 6.15 -8.10
CA HIS A 86 12.64 4.95 -8.82
C HIS A 86 12.03 5.29 -10.19
N GLN A 87 12.29 4.44 -11.18
CA GLN A 87 11.82 4.59 -12.58
C GLN A 87 10.31 4.82 -12.71
N PHE A 88 9.52 4.40 -11.72
CA PHE A 88 8.08 4.71 -11.67
C PHE A 88 7.81 6.22 -11.75
N PHE A 89 8.56 7.04 -11.00
CA PHE A 89 8.42 8.50 -10.98
C PHE A 89 9.14 9.20 -12.14
N GLU A 90 10.06 8.51 -12.81
CA GLU A 90 10.79 9.03 -13.97
C GLU A 90 10.04 8.76 -15.29
N ALA A 91 9.40 7.59 -15.40
CA ALA A 91 8.71 7.16 -16.62
C ALA A 91 7.32 7.81 -16.78
N GLU A 92 6.60 8.00 -15.67
CA GLU A 92 5.34 8.73 -15.62
C GLU A 92 5.54 9.93 -14.69
N MET A 93 5.82 11.10 -15.27
CA MET A 93 5.88 12.34 -14.50
C MET A 93 4.54 12.52 -13.76
N PRO A 94 4.56 12.75 -12.43
CA PRO A 94 3.35 13.04 -11.68
C PRO A 94 2.59 14.20 -12.34
N CYS A 95 1.31 13.98 -12.63
CA CYS A 95 0.44 15.04 -13.13
C CYS A 95 -0.20 15.80 -11.96
N ASP A 96 -0.65 17.01 -12.23
CA ASP A 96 -1.43 17.77 -11.27
C ASP A 96 -2.74 17.03 -10.93
N LEU A 97 -3.13 17.10 -9.67
CA LEU A 97 -4.31 16.43 -9.11
C LEU A 97 -5.60 17.22 -9.39
N ALA A 98 -5.52 18.44 -9.92
CA ALA A 98 -6.68 19.28 -10.26
C ALA A 98 -7.74 18.53 -11.09
N ASP A 99 -7.30 17.77 -12.10
CA ASP A 99 -8.18 16.96 -12.95
C ASP A 99 -8.85 15.80 -12.18
N MET A 100 -8.19 15.28 -11.15
CA MET A 100 -8.76 14.22 -10.31
C MET A 100 -9.92 14.78 -9.46
N GLY A 101 -9.74 15.96 -8.86
CA GLY A 101 -10.77 16.64 -8.07
C GLY A 101 -12.02 16.95 -8.89
N LEU A 102 -11.84 17.44 -10.12
CA LEU A 102 -12.93 17.71 -11.06
C LEU A 102 -13.73 16.45 -11.40
N ARG A 103 -13.05 15.33 -11.67
CA ARG A 103 -13.71 14.05 -11.97
C ARG A 103 -14.51 13.51 -10.78
N PHE A 104 -14.04 13.73 -9.56
CA PHE A 104 -14.79 13.38 -8.35
C PHE A 104 -16.05 14.23 -8.19
N CYS A 105 -15.98 15.55 -8.39
CA CYS A 105 -17.17 16.41 -8.39
C CYS A 105 -18.21 15.95 -9.42
N GLN A 106 -17.80 15.73 -10.68
CA GLN A 106 -18.70 15.33 -11.75
C GLN A 106 -19.37 13.97 -11.51
N ALA A 107 -18.63 13.01 -10.94
CA ALA A 107 -19.19 11.72 -10.56
C ALA A 107 -20.23 11.82 -9.43
N MET A 108 -20.04 12.74 -8.48
CA MET A 108 -21.02 13.04 -7.43
C MET A 108 -22.26 13.75 -7.96
N GLU A 109 -22.11 14.65 -8.95
CA GLU A 109 -23.23 15.31 -9.62
C GLU A 109 -24.06 14.32 -10.44
N ALA A 110 -23.41 13.40 -11.16
CA ALA A 110 -24.07 12.37 -11.96
C ALA A 110 -24.87 11.35 -11.12
N THR A 111 -24.53 11.18 -9.84
CA THR A 111 -25.20 10.23 -8.93
C THR A 111 -26.32 10.88 -8.09
N SER A 112 -26.33 12.21 -7.96
CA SER A 112 -27.28 12.93 -7.09
C SER A 112 -28.48 13.53 -7.82
N GLY A 113 -28.47 13.63 -9.15
CA GLY A 113 -29.63 14.06 -9.93
C GLY A 113 -30.20 15.43 -9.54
N ASN A 114 -29.46 16.25 -8.79
CA ASN A 114 -29.92 17.55 -8.33
C ASN A 114 -28.82 18.59 -8.51
N SER A 115 -29.15 19.59 -9.31
CA SER A 115 -28.27 20.61 -9.86
C SER A 115 -27.79 21.62 -8.82
N SER A 116 -26.58 22.12 -9.08
CA SER A 116 -26.03 23.42 -8.68
C SER A 116 -25.72 23.65 -7.20
N SER A 117 -24.44 23.59 -6.84
CA SER A 117 -23.65 24.78 -6.41
C SER A 117 -22.30 24.44 -5.76
N PHE A 118 -21.87 23.18 -5.68
CA PHE A 118 -20.80 22.84 -4.73
C PHE A 118 -19.36 22.90 -5.27
N CYS A 119 -19.14 22.79 -6.60
CA CYS A 119 -17.77 22.66 -7.12
C CYS A 119 -17.05 24.01 -7.44
N ALA A 120 -17.66 25.16 -7.16
CA ALA A 120 -17.04 26.47 -7.45
C ALA A 120 -16.00 26.95 -6.43
N TYR A 121 -15.83 26.26 -5.30
CA TYR A 121 -15.01 26.76 -4.17
C TYR A 121 -13.62 26.13 -4.01
N TYR A 122 -13.23 25.16 -4.85
CA TYR A 122 -11.97 24.42 -4.66
C TYR A 122 -10.91 24.63 -5.76
N ILE A 123 -11.04 25.66 -6.61
CA ILE A 123 -10.06 25.96 -7.68
C ILE A 123 -9.41 27.36 -7.53
N THR A 124 -9.54 28.02 -6.39
CA THR A 124 -8.77 29.26 -6.11
C THR A 124 -8.16 29.22 -4.72
N ASP A 125 -6.97 28.63 -4.63
CA ASP A 125 -5.72 29.29 -4.22
C ASP A 125 -4.57 28.26 -4.15
#